data_AF-A0A4Q3EBE7-F1
#
_entry.id   AF-A0A4Q3EBE7-F1
#
_cell.length_a   1.000
_cell.length_b   1.000
_cell.length_c   1.000
_cell.angle_alpha   90.00
_cell.angle_beta   90.00
_cell.angle_gamma   90.00
#
_symmetry.space_group_name_H-M   'P 1'
#
loop_
_entity.id
_entity.type
_entity.pdbx_description
1 polymer ?
#
loop_
_entity_poly.entity_id
_entity_poly.type
_entity_poly.pdbx_seq_one_letter_code
_entity_poly.pdbx_strand_id
1 'polypeptide(L)'
;MFLMYLPLQSMAWGMLGHRVVGQIADSYLTKKARKNIALILGDESVAMASTWADFIKSDKAYNYLSSWHYIDFDQPYTYPQMQSFLKQDTAVNASTKLNLIISQLKNKNLAQDQKLLYLRLLIHIVGDVHQPMHTAHTADKGGNDIKLFWFNKPTNLHALWDSEMIDDQQLSYTEY
;
A
#
# COMPACT_ATOMS: atom_id res chain seq x y z
N MET A 1 -0.88 35.25 12.29
CA MET A 1 -1.50 34.27 11.37
C MET A 1 -0.90 32.91 11.72
N PHE A 2 -1.65 32.07 12.44
CA PHE A 2 -1.16 30.76 12.91
C PHE A 2 -1.39 29.75 11.78
N LEU A 3 -0.33 29.40 11.04
CA LEU A 3 -0.39 28.32 10.06
C LEU A 3 -0.43 26.99 10.84
N MET A 4 -1.61 26.38 10.92
CA MET A 4 -1.72 24.98 11.33
C MET A 4 -1.14 24.12 10.20
N TYR A 5 0.05 23.56 10.43
CA TYR A 5 0.55 22.45 9.64
C TYR A 5 -0.28 21.22 10.00
N LEU A 6 -1.22 20.85 9.14
CA LEU A 6 -1.80 19.51 9.16
C LEU A 6 -0.67 18.54 8.78
N PRO A 7 -0.42 17.46 9.56
CA PRO A 7 0.49 16.42 9.11
C PRO A 7 -0.16 15.76 7.89
N LEU A 8 0.44 15.96 6.72
CA LEU A 8 0.20 15.10 5.56
C LEU A 8 0.66 13.71 5.99
N GLN A 9 -0.30 12.82 6.23
CA GLN A 9 -0.01 11.43 6.50
C GLN A 9 0.66 10.86 5.26
N SER A 10 1.88 10.36 5.42
CA SER A 10 2.54 9.62 4.35
C SER A 10 1.71 8.37 4.09
N MET A 11 1.37 8.22 2.82
CA MET A 11 0.76 7.01 2.29
C MET A 11 1.90 6.13 1.80
N ALA A 12 1.71 4.80 1.89
CA ALA A 12 2.46 3.85 1.09
C ALA A 12 2.59 4.33 -0.34
N TRP A 13 3.67 3.93 -1.05
CA TRP A 13 4.01 4.37 -2.41
C TRP A 13 3.11 5.49 -2.91
N GLY A 14 3.55 6.75 -2.88
CA GLY A 14 2.72 7.87 -3.34
C GLY A 14 2.04 7.57 -4.68
N MET A 15 0.91 8.22 -4.97
CA MET A 15 -0.02 7.82 -6.05
C MET A 15 0.63 7.33 -7.36
N LEU A 16 1.73 7.95 -7.79
CA LEU A 16 2.52 7.53 -8.94
C LEU A 16 3.09 6.10 -8.80
N GLY A 17 3.77 5.79 -7.69
CA GLY A 17 4.30 4.46 -7.40
C GLY A 17 3.22 3.37 -7.41
N HIS A 18 2.08 3.62 -6.76
CA HIS A 18 0.94 2.68 -6.83
C HIS A 18 0.43 2.45 -8.25
N ARG A 19 0.32 3.51 -9.07
CA ARG A 19 -0.12 3.39 -10.45
C ARG A 19 0.88 2.63 -11.30
N VAL A 20 2.18 2.86 -11.12
CA VAL A 20 3.25 2.11 -11.80
C VAL A 20 3.15 0.62 -11.46
N VAL A 21 3.07 0.27 -10.18
CA VAL A 21 2.90 -1.13 -9.74
C VAL A 21 1.64 -1.75 -10.36
N GLY A 22 0.51 -1.04 -10.33
CA GLY A 22 -0.75 -1.51 -10.90
C GLY A 22 -0.69 -1.68 -12.43
N GLN A 23 0.00 -0.78 -13.14
CA GLN A 23 0.19 -0.84 -14.59
C GLN A 23 1.10 -2.01 -14.99
N ILE A 24 2.21 -2.23 -14.27
CA ILE A 24 3.06 -3.41 -14.44
C ILE A 24 2.23 -4.67 -14.20
N ALA A 25 1.49 -4.75 -13.09
CA ALA A 25 0.67 -5.91 -12.78
C ALA A 25 -0.30 -6.24 -13.92
N ASP A 26 -0.99 -5.23 -14.49
CA ASP A 26 -1.92 -5.42 -15.62
C ASP A 26 -1.25 -6.02 -16.86
N SER A 27 -0.01 -5.61 -17.18
CA SER A 27 0.72 -6.14 -18.34
C SER A 27 1.07 -7.62 -18.21
N TYR A 28 1.24 -8.11 -16.97
CA TYR A 28 1.56 -9.52 -16.69
C TYR A 28 0.32 -10.39 -16.42
N LEU A 29 -0.90 -9.83 -16.41
CA LEU A 29 -2.10 -10.63 -16.20
C LEU A 29 -2.34 -11.64 -17.33
N THR A 30 -2.61 -12.88 -16.93
CA THR A 30 -3.17 -13.87 -17.86
C THR A 30 -4.54 -13.41 -18.36
N LYS A 31 -4.96 -13.87 -19.55
CA LYS A 31 -6.30 -13.57 -20.11
C LYS A 31 -7.43 -13.93 -19.14
N LYS A 32 -7.29 -15.04 -18.41
CA LYS A 32 -8.25 -15.48 -17.39
C LYS A 32 -8.29 -14.53 -16.19
N ALA A 33 -7.14 -14.10 -15.69
CA ALA A 33 -7.08 -13.16 -14.57
C ALA A 33 -7.69 -11.80 -14.97
N ARG A 34 -7.28 -11.24 -16.11
CA ARG A 34 -7.81 -9.98 -16.64
C ARG A 34 -9.33 -9.99 -16.78
N LYS A 35 -9.89 -11.07 -17.35
CA LYS A 35 -11.36 -11.21 -17.47
C LYS A 35 -12.05 -11.19 -16.10
N ASN A 36 -11.54 -11.92 -15.10
CA ASN A 36 -12.16 -11.96 -13.78
C ASN A 36 -11.99 -10.64 -13.01
N ILE A 37 -10.86 -9.95 -13.18
CA ILE A 37 -10.64 -8.61 -12.61
C ILE A 37 -11.63 -7.62 -13.21
N ALA A 38 -11.83 -7.62 -14.54
CA ALA A 38 -12.81 -6.75 -15.20
C ALA A 38 -14.26 -7.00 -14.73
N LEU A 39 -14.62 -8.26 -14.40
CA LEU A 39 -15.93 -8.58 -13.80
C LEU A 39 -16.12 -7.98 -12.39
N ILE A 40 -15.02 -7.65 -11.70
CA ILE A 40 -15.05 -7.08 -10.35
C ILE A 40 -14.92 -5.56 -10.40
N LEU A 41 -13.93 -5.05 -11.14
CA LEU A 41 -13.62 -3.62 -11.23
C LEU A 41 -14.50 -2.83 -12.22
N GLY A 42 -15.17 -3.51 -13.15
CA GLY A 42 -15.87 -2.85 -14.24
C GLY A 42 -14.89 -2.10 -15.15
N ASP A 43 -15.11 -0.79 -15.29
CA ASP A 43 -14.29 0.10 -16.14
C ASP A 43 -13.05 0.68 -15.42
N GLU A 44 -12.90 0.40 -14.12
CA GLU A 44 -11.71 0.83 -13.37
C GLU A 44 -10.50 -0.04 -13.74
N SER A 45 -9.41 0.58 -14.18
CA SER A 45 -8.16 -0.13 -14.47
C SER A 45 -7.44 -0.55 -13.19
N VAL A 46 -6.56 -1.57 -13.27
CA VAL A 46 -5.74 -2.01 -12.14
C VAL A 46 -4.86 -0.87 -11.60
N ALA A 47 -4.30 -0.05 -12.50
CA ALA A 47 -3.52 1.13 -12.13
C ALA A 47 -4.36 2.19 -11.39
N MET A 48 -5.63 2.38 -11.75
CA MET A 48 -6.49 3.32 -11.01
C MET A 48 -6.91 2.74 -9.66
N ALA A 49 -7.30 1.47 -9.63
CA ALA A 49 -7.70 0.76 -8.42
C ALA A 49 -6.60 0.72 -7.35
N SER A 50 -5.31 0.74 -7.76
CA SER A 50 -4.18 0.70 -6.83
C SER A 50 -4.07 1.92 -5.91
N THR A 51 -4.73 3.03 -6.23
CA THR A 51 -4.71 4.26 -5.41
C THR A 51 -5.94 4.42 -4.51
N TRP A 52 -6.93 3.52 -4.65
CA TRP A 52 -8.22 3.68 -3.99
C TRP A 52 -8.15 3.71 -2.46
N ALA A 53 -7.29 2.88 -1.86
CA ALA A 53 -7.20 2.75 -0.40
C ALA A 53 -6.66 4.03 0.27
N ASP A 54 -5.81 4.80 -0.42
CA ASP A 54 -5.37 6.09 0.10
C ASP A 54 -6.42 7.18 -0.07
N PHE A 55 -7.14 7.18 -1.19
CA PHE A 55 -8.22 8.14 -1.40
C PHE A 55 -9.32 8.00 -0.34
N ILE A 56 -9.65 6.75 0.04
CA ILE A 56 -10.74 6.50 0.99
C ILE A 56 -10.36 6.83 2.45
N LYS A 57 -9.08 7.06 2.78
CA LYS A 57 -8.67 7.51 4.13
C LYS A 57 -9.30 8.84 4.55
N SER A 58 -9.74 9.65 3.60
CA SER A 58 -10.48 10.89 3.88
C SER A 58 -11.89 10.65 4.44
N ASP A 59 -12.46 9.46 4.23
CA ASP A 59 -13.72 9.03 4.81
C ASP A 59 -13.47 8.32 6.14
N LYS A 60 -13.99 8.91 7.23
CA LYS A 60 -13.83 8.40 8.60
C LYS A 60 -14.41 7.00 8.79
N ALA A 61 -15.36 6.58 7.95
CA ALA A 61 -15.90 5.22 7.98
C ALA A 61 -14.81 4.15 7.69
N TYR A 62 -13.71 4.55 7.03
CA TYR A 62 -12.63 3.68 6.60
C TYR A 62 -11.34 3.83 7.43
N ASN A 63 -11.36 4.58 8.53
CA ASN A 63 -10.20 4.75 9.42
C ASN A 63 -9.60 3.41 9.91
N TYR A 64 -10.42 2.35 10.00
CA TYR A 64 -9.98 1.01 10.39
C TYR A 64 -8.98 0.37 9.41
N LEU A 65 -8.87 0.89 8.18
CA LEU A 65 -7.92 0.44 7.18
C LEU A 65 -6.50 0.98 7.41
N SER A 66 -6.32 2.00 8.24
CA SER A 66 -5.01 2.67 8.38
C SER A 66 -3.87 1.72 8.72
N SER A 67 -4.10 0.73 9.59
CA SER A 67 -3.07 -0.25 9.96
C SER A 67 -2.85 -1.34 8.91
N TRP A 68 -3.69 -1.44 7.88
CA TRP A 68 -3.57 -2.47 6.84
C TRP A 68 -2.49 -2.13 5.81
N HIS A 69 -1.94 -0.91 5.87
CA HIS A 69 -0.94 -0.43 4.91
C HIS A 69 0.47 -0.87 5.27
N TYR A 70 0.76 -1.29 6.49
CA TYR A 70 2.13 -1.55 6.91
C TYR A 70 2.21 -2.72 7.90
N ILE A 71 3.43 -3.17 8.13
CA ILE A 71 3.80 -4.05 9.24
C ILE A 71 5.15 -3.60 9.77
N ASP A 72 5.19 -3.19 11.03
CA ASP A 72 6.44 -2.81 11.69
C ASP A 72 6.97 -3.95 12.55
N PHE A 73 8.30 -4.08 12.55
CA PHE A 73 9.04 -5.04 13.34
C PHE A 73 9.69 -4.34 14.55
N ASP A 74 9.46 -4.91 15.73
CA ASP A 74 9.95 -4.35 17.00
C ASP A 74 11.46 -4.53 17.23
N GLN A 75 12.07 -5.44 16.47
CA GLN A 75 13.49 -5.75 16.52
C GLN A 75 13.99 -6.22 15.14
N PRO A 76 15.30 -6.25 14.91
CA PRO A 76 15.86 -6.89 13.74
C PRO A 76 15.59 -8.41 13.78
N TYR A 77 14.93 -8.93 12.74
CA TYR A 77 14.69 -10.35 12.58
C TYR A 77 15.65 -10.94 11.54
N THR A 78 16.20 -12.12 11.81
CA THR A 78 16.69 -12.98 10.72
C THR A 78 15.50 -13.50 9.90
N TYR A 79 15.74 -13.90 8.65
CA TYR A 79 14.68 -14.42 7.79
C TYR A 79 13.86 -15.57 8.42
N PRO A 80 14.46 -16.61 9.04
CA PRO A 80 13.68 -17.67 9.69
C PRO A 80 12.85 -17.18 10.89
N GLN A 81 13.37 -16.22 11.66
CA GLN A 81 12.63 -15.65 12.80
C GLN A 81 11.45 -14.82 12.30
N MET A 82 11.65 -13.99 11.27
CA MET A 82 10.59 -13.23 10.62
C MET A 82 9.48 -14.15 10.10
N GLN A 83 9.83 -15.23 9.39
CA GLN A 83 8.84 -16.20 8.92
C GLN A 83 8.06 -16.86 10.08
N SER A 84 8.75 -17.14 11.19
CA SER A 84 8.12 -17.75 12.37
C SER A 84 7.18 -16.77 13.08
N PHE A 85 7.56 -15.50 13.13
CA PHE A 85 6.73 -14.40 13.61
C PHE A 85 5.47 -14.23 12.74
N LEU A 86 5.62 -14.06 11.43
CA LEU A 86 4.49 -13.84 10.51
C LEU A 86 3.47 -14.99 10.52
N LYS A 87 3.89 -16.23 10.81
CA LYS A 87 2.98 -17.39 10.93
C LYS A 87 2.13 -17.36 12.20
N GLN A 88 2.61 -16.72 13.26
CA GLN A 88 1.95 -16.64 14.57
C GLN A 88 1.30 -15.27 14.79
N ASP A 89 1.54 -14.32 13.90
CA ASP A 89 1.04 -12.97 13.99
C ASP A 89 -0.49 -12.93 13.89
N THR A 90 -1.09 -12.25 14.86
CA THR A 90 -2.54 -12.03 14.97
C THR A 90 -2.89 -10.56 15.00
N ALA A 91 -1.90 -9.66 14.95
CA ALA A 91 -2.11 -8.23 14.92
C ALA A 91 -2.82 -7.81 13.62
N VAL A 92 -3.55 -6.71 13.67
CA VAL A 92 -4.16 -6.13 12.48
C VAL A 92 -3.11 -5.32 11.74
N ASN A 93 -2.54 -5.89 10.67
CA ASN A 93 -1.52 -5.27 9.85
C ASN A 93 -1.60 -5.75 8.38
N ALA A 94 -0.74 -5.24 7.52
CA ALA A 94 -0.68 -5.60 6.10
C ALA A 94 -0.57 -7.13 5.87
N SER A 95 0.29 -7.82 6.63
CA SER A 95 0.51 -9.27 6.46
C SER A 95 -0.74 -10.09 6.76
N THR A 96 -1.34 -9.90 7.94
CA THR A 96 -2.53 -10.68 8.34
C THR A 96 -3.74 -10.34 7.47
N LYS A 97 -3.85 -9.09 7.01
CA LYS A 97 -4.96 -8.64 6.16
C LYS A 97 -4.81 -9.04 4.70
N LEU A 98 -3.60 -9.09 4.15
CA LEU A 98 -3.35 -9.71 2.84
C LEU A 98 -3.80 -11.17 2.82
N ASN A 99 -3.43 -11.95 3.85
CA ASN A 99 -3.84 -13.35 3.96
C ASN A 99 -5.37 -13.50 4.02
N LEU A 100 -6.05 -12.64 4.80
CA LEU A 100 -7.50 -12.60 4.87
C LEU A 100 -8.13 -12.27 3.51
N ILE A 101 -7.66 -11.21 2.85
CA ILE A 101 -8.18 -10.74 1.56
C ILE A 101 -8.03 -11.83 0.50
N ILE A 102 -6.85 -12.46 0.41
CA ILE A 102 -6.58 -13.55 -0.54
C ILE A 102 -7.52 -14.73 -0.30
N SER A 103 -7.76 -15.09 0.97
CA SER A 103 -8.69 -16.15 1.34
C SER A 103 -10.14 -15.80 0.93
N GLN A 104 -10.57 -14.57 1.20
CA GLN A 104 -11.92 -14.11 0.88
C GLN A 104 -12.15 -14.00 -0.64
N LEU A 105 -11.18 -13.54 -1.42
CA LEU A 105 -11.31 -13.47 -2.88
C LEU A 105 -11.37 -14.86 -3.55
N LYS A 106 -10.90 -15.92 -2.87
CA LYS A 106 -11.09 -17.32 -3.29
C LYS A 106 -12.49 -17.85 -2.96
N ASN A 107 -13.22 -17.22 -2.03
CA ASN A 107 -14.59 -17.60 -1.69
C ASN A 107 -15.56 -17.19 -2.79
N LYS A 108 -16.16 -18.18 -3.47
CA LYS A 108 -17.11 -17.94 -4.56
C LYS A 108 -18.37 -17.19 -4.13
N ASN A 109 -18.77 -17.36 -2.86
CA ASN A 109 -19.99 -16.80 -2.29
C ASN A 109 -19.79 -15.39 -1.71
N LEU A 110 -18.60 -14.80 -1.84
CA LEU A 110 -18.35 -13.43 -1.40
C LEU A 110 -19.22 -12.44 -2.21
N ALA A 111 -19.88 -11.53 -1.50
CA ALA A 111 -20.71 -10.48 -2.10
C ALA A 111 -19.89 -9.59 -3.04
N GLN A 112 -20.54 -9.03 -4.07
CA GLN A 112 -19.85 -8.35 -5.16
C GLN A 112 -19.18 -7.03 -4.71
N ASP A 113 -19.85 -6.27 -3.85
CA ASP A 113 -19.31 -5.08 -3.19
C ASP A 113 -18.07 -5.40 -2.35
N GLN A 114 -18.12 -6.52 -1.62
CA GLN A 114 -16.99 -6.98 -0.82
C GLN A 114 -15.82 -7.47 -1.69
N LYS A 115 -16.10 -8.12 -2.82
CA LYS A 115 -15.08 -8.48 -3.83
C LYS A 115 -14.39 -7.24 -4.39
N LEU A 116 -15.14 -6.19 -4.72
CA LEU A 116 -14.59 -4.94 -5.23
C LEU A 116 -13.67 -4.28 -4.20
N LEU A 117 -14.14 -4.14 -2.96
CA LEU A 117 -13.35 -3.59 -1.87
C LEU A 117 -12.06 -4.40 -1.66
N TYR A 118 -12.17 -5.72 -1.55
CA TYR A 118 -11.02 -6.59 -1.32
C TYR A 118 -10.04 -6.65 -2.50
N LEU A 119 -10.50 -6.55 -3.74
CA LEU A 119 -9.60 -6.50 -4.89
C LEU A 119 -8.81 -5.19 -4.93
N ARG A 120 -9.46 -4.05 -4.67
CA ARG A 120 -8.77 -2.75 -4.53
C ARG A 120 -7.73 -2.77 -3.42
N LEU A 121 -8.10 -3.29 -2.25
CA LEU A 121 -7.17 -3.44 -1.12
C LEU A 121 -6.03 -4.41 -1.43
N LEU A 122 -6.28 -5.52 -2.14
CA LEU A 122 -5.23 -6.44 -2.56
C LEU A 122 -4.20 -5.75 -3.46
N ILE A 123 -4.68 -5.05 -4.49
CA ILE A 123 -3.81 -4.35 -5.45
C ILE A 123 -2.95 -3.31 -4.73
N HIS A 124 -3.56 -2.54 -3.82
CA HIS A 124 -2.89 -1.51 -3.05
C HIS A 124 -1.86 -2.08 -2.06
N ILE A 125 -2.28 -2.93 -1.12
CA ILE A 125 -1.43 -3.41 -0.02
C ILE A 125 -0.26 -4.25 -0.52
N VAL A 126 -0.42 -4.96 -1.65
CA VAL A 126 0.73 -5.63 -2.30
C VAL A 126 1.78 -4.61 -2.72
N GLY A 127 1.38 -3.44 -3.22
CA GLY A 127 2.31 -2.32 -3.44
C GLY A 127 2.98 -1.91 -2.13
N ASP A 128 2.20 -1.62 -1.08
CA ASP A 128 2.70 -1.12 0.20
C ASP A 128 3.79 -2.01 0.78
N VAL A 129 3.55 -3.33 0.84
CA VAL A 129 4.53 -4.25 1.46
C VAL A 129 5.82 -4.40 0.66
N HIS A 130 5.89 -3.86 -0.56
CA HIS A 130 7.14 -3.76 -1.33
C HIS A 130 7.82 -2.39 -1.17
N GLN A 131 7.18 -1.42 -0.51
CA GLN A 131 7.82 -0.19 -0.07
C GLN A 131 8.59 -0.48 1.24
N PRO A 132 9.93 -0.39 1.27
CA PRO A 132 10.73 -0.81 2.43
C PRO A 132 10.30 -0.21 3.77
N MET A 133 9.89 1.06 3.79
CA MET A 133 9.48 1.80 4.99
C MET A 133 8.08 1.42 5.49
N HIS A 134 7.33 0.60 4.74
CA HIS A 134 6.06 -0.03 5.16
C HIS A 134 6.27 -1.42 5.79
N THR A 135 7.50 -1.92 5.77
CA THR A 135 7.90 -3.19 6.39
C THR A 135 9.10 -2.98 7.32
N ALA A 136 9.10 -1.88 8.07
CA ALA A 136 10.27 -1.34 8.75
C ALA A 136 10.16 -1.45 10.28
N HIS A 137 10.59 -0.44 11.03
CA HIS A 137 10.78 -0.53 12.46
C HIS A 137 9.72 0.24 13.25
N THR A 138 9.22 -0.36 14.32
CA THR A 138 8.24 0.29 15.19
C THR A 138 8.83 1.53 15.88
N ALA A 139 10.15 1.51 16.17
CA ALA A 139 10.84 2.55 16.93
C ALA A 139 10.88 3.92 16.23
N ASP A 140 10.85 3.95 14.89
CA ASP A 140 10.89 5.17 14.09
C ASP A 140 9.61 5.36 13.23
N LYS A 141 8.58 4.56 13.49
CA LYS A 141 7.31 4.52 12.76
C LYS A 141 7.51 4.32 11.26
N GLY A 142 8.34 3.33 10.93
CA GLY A 142 8.75 3.06 9.56
C GLY A 142 9.49 4.24 8.93
N GLY A 143 10.43 4.85 9.64
CA GLY A 143 11.23 5.97 9.13
C GLY A 143 10.55 7.35 9.12
N ASN A 144 9.30 7.48 9.58
CA ASN A 144 8.61 8.76 9.69
C ASN A 144 9.29 9.73 10.66
N ASP A 145 9.89 9.20 11.72
CA ASP A 145 10.59 10.00 12.74
C ASP A 145 12.03 10.37 12.32
N ILE A 146 12.56 9.80 11.23
CA ILE A 146 13.89 10.11 10.69
C ILE A 146 13.80 11.30 9.75
N LYS A 147 14.16 12.50 10.23
CA LYS A 147 14.13 13.74 9.43
C LYS A 147 15.41 13.91 8.62
N LEU A 148 15.28 14.35 7.37
CA LEU A 148 16.39 14.56 6.45
C LEU A 148 16.06 15.67 5.43
N PHE A 149 17.01 15.97 4.54
CA PHE A 149 16.81 16.88 3.42
C PHE A 149 16.96 16.15 2.09
N TRP A 150 16.06 16.41 1.15
CA TRP A 150 16.14 15.99 -0.24
C TRP A 150 16.23 17.25 -1.12
N PHE A 151 17.35 17.46 -1.81
CA PHE A 151 17.63 18.68 -2.57
C PHE A 151 17.30 19.99 -1.81
N ASN A 152 17.83 20.12 -0.59
CA ASN A 152 17.58 21.24 0.34
C ASN A 152 16.12 21.44 0.79
N LYS A 153 15.21 20.52 0.48
CA LYS A 153 13.85 20.52 1.02
C LYS A 153 13.76 19.56 2.21
N PRO A 154 13.22 20.01 3.37
CA PRO A 154 13.06 19.12 4.51
C PRO A 154 11.99 18.05 4.22
N THR A 155 12.30 16.80 4.57
CA THR A 155 11.40 15.64 4.45
C THR A 155 11.72 14.62 5.55
N ASN A 156 11.17 13.41 5.46
CA ASN A 156 11.53 12.27 6.31
C ASN A 156 11.85 11.03 5.45
N LEU A 157 12.50 10.03 6.03
CA LEU A 157 12.94 8.84 5.30
C LEU A 157 11.78 8.09 4.64
N HIS A 158 10.65 7.98 5.33
CA HIS A 158 9.45 7.33 4.81
C HIS A 158 8.92 8.04 3.55
N ALA A 159 8.70 9.35 3.63
CA ALA A 159 8.25 10.16 2.50
C ALA A 159 9.24 10.18 1.32
N LEU A 160 10.54 10.13 1.61
CA LEU A 160 11.58 10.02 0.57
C LEU A 160 11.39 8.75 -0.27
N TRP A 161 11.14 7.61 0.38
CA TRP A 161 10.88 6.33 -0.30
C TRP A 161 9.53 6.28 -0.98
N ASP A 162 8.47 6.78 -0.35
CA ASP A 162 7.12 6.72 -0.93
C ASP A 162 6.98 7.55 -2.20
N SER A 163 7.50 8.78 -2.21
CA SER A 163 7.12 9.78 -3.21
C SER A 163 8.30 10.54 -3.77
N GLU A 164 9.15 11.14 -2.92
CA GLU A 164 10.12 12.15 -3.38
C GLU A 164 11.11 11.61 -4.43
N MET A 165 11.63 10.38 -4.26
CA MET A 165 12.54 9.78 -5.24
C MET A 165 11.87 9.44 -6.58
N ILE A 166 10.57 9.13 -6.56
CA ILE A 166 9.81 8.75 -7.75
C ILE A 166 9.36 10.01 -8.49
N ASP A 167 8.72 10.93 -7.75
CA ASP A 167 8.12 12.15 -8.31
C ASP A 167 9.19 13.08 -8.90
N ASP A 168 10.42 13.06 -8.37
CA ASP A 168 11.55 13.83 -8.90
C ASP A 168 11.93 13.43 -10.34
N GLN A 169 11.60 12.22 -10.78
CA GLN A 169 11.83 11.79 -12.16
C GLN A 169 10.89 12.48 -13.16
N GLN A 170 9.79 13.08 -12.69
CA GLN A 170 8.78 13.76 -13.52
C GLN A 170 8.19 12.89 -14.64
N LEU A 171 8.13 11.58 -14.42
CA LEU A 171 7.53 10.61 -15.33
C LEU A 171 6.07 10.33 -14.98
N SER A 172 5.25 10.00 -15.98
CA SER A 172 3.94 9.43 -15.73
C SER A 172 4.02 7.95 -15.37
N TYR A 173 2.92 7.40 -14.87
CA TYR A 173 2.82 5.97 -14.55
C TYR A 173 2.85 5.04 -15.78
N THR A 174 3.06 5.57 -16.98
CA THR A 174 3.22 4.79 -18.22
C THR A 174 4.60 4.92 -18.85
N GLU A 175 5.48 5.76 -18.28
CA GLU A 175 6.82 6.08 -18.83
C GLU A 175 7.97 5.53 -17.97
N TYR A 176 7.64 4.74 -16.95
CA TYR A 176 8.58 4.15 -16.00
C TYR A 176 9.52 3.09 -16.61
#